data_AF-A0A2X3JBG4-F1
#
_entry.id   AF-A0A2X3JBG4-F1
#
_cell.length_a   1.000
_cell.length_b   1.000
_cell.length_c   1.000
_cell.angle_alpha   90.00
_cell.angle_beta   90.00
_cell.angle_gamma   90.00
#
_symmetry.space_group_name_H-M   'P 1'
#
loop_
_entity.id
_entity.type
_entity.pdbx_description
1 polymer ?
#
loop_
_entity_poly.entity_id
_entity_poly.type
_entity_poly.pdbx_seq_one_letter_code
_entity_poly.pdbx_strand_id
1 'polypeptide(L)'
;MRGAILRSLDDKTNIPWGSHYRNAVYNFWQDDEHPRGIWRRTSEASYLTATPEWETVLDVDRLNEEEGANWSYHGADLLHPDYSRALIFLSSGGDACEMREFDLVSKTFIPEGFSLPESKSSVSWLD
;
A
#
# COMPACT_ATOMS: atom_id res chain seq x y z
N MET A 1 -24.10 6.08 17.38
CA MET A 1 -22.70 6.54 17.24
C MET A 1 -21.88 5.63 16.33
N ARG A 2 -21.75 4.31 16.58
CA ARG A 2 -20.95 3.38 15.76
C ARG A 2 -21.28 3.39 14.25
N GLY A 3 -22.56 3.40 13.87
CA GLY A 3 -22.97 3.40 12.47
C GLY A 3 -22.73 4.70 11.69
N ALA A 4 -22.57 5.84 12.38
CA ALA A 4 -22.22 7.11 11.73
C ALA A 4 -20.70 7.22 11.48
N ILE A 5 -19.89 6.57 12.31
CA ILE A 5 -18.43 6.52 12.16
C ILE A 5 -18.07 5.62 10.97
N LEU A 6 -18.68 4.43 10.87
CA LEU A 6 -18.46 3.51 9.75
C LEU A 6 -18.80 4.18 8.40
N ARG A 7 -19.99 4.80 8.29
CA ARG A 7 -20.39 5.52 7.08
C ARG A 7 -19.43 6.62 6.62
N SER A 8 -18.70 7.25 7.54
CA SER A 8 -17.72 8.28 7.18
C SER A 8 -16.39 7.69 6.74
N LEU A 9 -16.01 6.52 7.28
CA LEU A 9 -14.81 5.80 6.88
C LEU A 9 -14.99 5.18 5.50
N ASP A 10 -16.17 4.61 5.24
CA ASP A 10 -16.51 3.91 3.99
C ASP A 10 -17.05 4.85 2.88
N ASP A 11 -17.01 6.16 3.08
CA ASP A 11 -17.55 7.12 2.12
C ASP A 11 -16.68 7.17 0.86
N LYS A 12 -17.25 6.73 -0.27
CA LYS A 12 -16.60 6.76 -1.59
C LYS A 12 -16.31 8.18 -2.09
N THR A 13 -16.79 9.23 -1.41
CA THR A 13 -16.48 10.63 -1.68
C THR A 13 -15.23 11.15 -0.96
N ASN A 14 -14.60 10.34 -0.10
CA ASN A 14 -13.34 10.70 0.53
C ASN A 14 -12.25 10.97 -0.52
N ILE A 15 -11.54 12.09 -0.37
CA ILE A 15 -10.46 12.47 -1.28
C ILE A 15 -9.32 11.45 -1.14
N PRO A 16 -8.95 10.73 -2.22
CA PRO A 16 -7.88 9.76 -2.17
C PRO A 16 -6.53 10.47 -2.19
N TRP A 17 -6.08 10.95 -1.02
CA TRP A 17 -4.72 11.47 -0.88
C TRP A 17 -3.73 10.41 -1.35
N GLY A 18 -2.80 10.81 -2.21
CA GLY A 18 -1.88 9.89 -2.84
C GLY A 18 -0.51 10.49 -3.06
N SER A 19 0.49 9.61 -3.10
CA SER A 19 1.86 9.96 -3.45
C SER A 19 2.02 9.90 -4.97
N HIS A 20 2.55 10.98 -5.56
CA HIS A 20 2.85 11.04 -6.99
C HIS A 20 4.28 10.56 -7.24
N TYR A 21 4.42 9.55 -8.08
CA TYR A 21 5.71 9.01 -8.52
C TYR A 21 5.71 8.92 -10.04
N ARG A 22 6.55 9.73 -10.68
CA ARG A 22 6.65 9.87 -12.14
C ARG A 22 5.31 10.19 -12.80
N ASN A 23 4.59 9.19 -13.33
CA ASN A 23 3.33 9.35 -14.07
C ASN A 23 2.17 8.61 -13.39
N ALA A 24 2.36 8.17 -12.14
CA ALA A 24 1.39 7.40 -11.39
C ALA A 24 1.13 8.04 -10.02
N VAL A 25 -0.12 7.91 -9.57
CA VAL A 25 -0.55 8.30 -8.23
C VAL A 25 -0.88 7.05 -7.46
N TYR A 26 -0.29 6.90 -6.28
CA TYR A 26 -0.49 5.78 -5.38
C TYR A 26 -1.35 6.19 -4.19
N ASN A 27 -2.32 5.36 -3.84
CA ASN A 27 -3.25 5.59 -2.75
C ASN A 27 -3.42 4.31 -1.93
N PHE A 28 -3.48 4.45 -0.61
CA PHE A 28 -3.93 3.38 0.27
C PHE A 28 -5.40 3.59 0.59
N TRP A 29 -6.19 2.53 0.50
CA TRP A 29 -7.64 2.58 0.62
C TRP A 29 -8.15 1.45 1.50
N GLN A 30 -9.13 1.76 2.35
CA GLN A 30 -9.82 0.80 3.21
C GLN A 30 -11.32 1.06 3.11
N ASP A 31 -12.09 -0.01 3.06
CA ASP A 31 -13.56 0.00 3.09
C ASP A 31 -14.08 -1.34 3.63
N ASP A 32 -15.39 -1.54 3.61
CA ASP A 32 -16.05 -2.77 4.04
C ASP A 32 -15.59 -4.03 3.26
N GLU A 33 -15.17 -3.89 2.00
CA GLU A 33 -14.67 -5.01 1.18
C GLU A 33 -13.19 -5.29 1.46
N HIS A 34 -12.41 -4.26 1.77
CA HIS A 34 -10.99 -4.32 2.09
C HIS A 34 -10.66 -3.73 3.47
N PRO A 35 -11.02 -4.42 4.57
CA PRO A 35 -10.84 -3.89 5.92
C PRO A 35 -9.36 -3.78 6.34
N ARG A 36 -8.46 -4.62 5.84
CA ARG A 36 -7.00 -4.47 6.03
C ARG A 36 -6.39 -3.54 4.98
N GLY A 37 -7.07 -3.38 3.85
CA GLY A 37 -6.84 -2.33 2.88
C GLY A 37 -6.10 -2.79 1.65
N ILE A 38 -6.18 -1.96 0.62
CA ILE A 38 -5.48 -2.13 -0.65
C ILE A 38 -4.58 -0.94 -0.90
N TRP A 39 -3.36 -1.23 -1.33
CA TRP A 39 -2.49 -0.24 -1.94
C TRP A 39 -2.70 -0.30 -3.45
N ARG A 40 -3.17 0.81 -4.02
CA ARG A 40 -3.59 0.92 -5.41
C ARG A 40 -2.91 2.08 -6.10
N ARG A 41 -2.81 2.03 -7.43
CA ARG A 41 -2.28 3.13 -8.23
C ARG A 41 -3.19 3.48 -9.40
N THR A 42 -3.05 4.69 -9.91
CA THR A 42 -3.68 5.12 -11.15
C THR A 42 -2.72 5.99 -11.95
N SER A 43 -3.01 6.22 -13.23
CA SER A 43 -2.25 7.19 -14.02
C SER A 43 -2.60 8.61 -13.58
N GLU A 44 -1.66 9.56 -13.72
CA GLU A 44 -1.92 10.96 -13.42
C GLU A 44 -3.11 11.52 -14.22
N ALA A 45 -3.24 11.15 -15.50
CA ALA A 45 -4.35 11.56 -16.33
C ALA A 45 -5.71 11.07 -15.79
N SER A 46 -5.77 9.82 -15.31
CA SER A 46 -7.00 9.24 -14.74
C SER A 46 -7.31 9.82 -13.37
N TYR A 47 -6.29 10.09 -12.55
CA TYR A 47 -6.44 10.73 -11.24
C TYR A 47 -7.14 12.09 -11.29
N LEU A 48 -6.93 12.86 -12.37
CA LEU A 48 -7.55 14.18 -12.55
C LEU A 48 -9.02 14.12 -13.03
N THR A 49 -9.55 12.93 -13.29
CA THR A 49 -10.95 12.74 -13.68
C THR A 49 -11.87 12.64 -12.46
N ALA A 50 -13.18 12.76 -12.68
CA ALA A 50 -14.18 12.59 -11.62
C ALA A 50 -14.26 11.13 -11.10
N THR A 51 -13.79 10.17 -11.88
CA THR A 51 -13.85 8.73 -11.57
C THR A 51 -12.53 8.06 -11.97
N PRO A 52 -11.47 8.19 -11.13
CA PRO A 52 -10.18 7.58 -11.44
C PRO A 52 -10.28 6.05 -11.54
N GLU A 53 -9.58 5.49 -12.51
CA GLU A 53 -9.45 4.06 -12.71
C GLU A 53 -8.27 3.54 -11.89
N TRP A 54 -8.57 2.83 -10.81
CA TRP A 54 -7.57 2.30 -9.90
C TRP A 54 -7.16 0.87 -10.25
N GLU A 55 -5.86 0.61 -10.17
CA GLU A 55 -5.24 -0.69 -10.28
C GLU A 55 -4.72 -1.12 -8.90
N THR A 56 -5.18 -2.26 -8.39
CA THR A 56 -4.60 -2.83 -7.16
C THR A 56 -3.15 -3.26 -7.39
N VAL A 57 -2.27 -2.80 -6.50
CA VAL A 57 -0.84 -3.11 -6.48
C VAL A 57 -0.55 -4.15 -5.40
N LEU A 58 -1.07 -3.94 -4.18
CA LEU A 58 -1.00 -4.89 -3.08
C LEU A 58 -2.36 -4.95 -2.38
N ASP A 59 -2.85 -6.16 -2.17
CA ASP A 59 -4.04 -6.44 -1.37
C ASP A 59 -3.62 -7.02 -0.02
N VAL A 60 -3.81 -6.26 1.06
CA VAL A 60 -3.35 -6.64 2.40
C VAL A 60 -4.30 -7.65 3.03
N ASP A 61 -5.58 -7.63 2.67
CA ASP A 61 -6.54 -8.64 3.09
C ASP A 61 -6.13 -10.00 2.53
N ARG A 62 -5.91 -10.07 1.21
CA ARG A 62 -5.42 -11.27 0.54
C ARG A 62 -4.09 -11.75 1.09
N LEU A 63 -3.14 -10.83 1.32
CA LEU A 63 -1.83 -11.18 1.90
C LEU A 63 -1.98 -11.86 3.27
N ASN A 64 -2.87 -11.35 4.12
CA ASN A 64 -3.13 -11.94 5.43
C ASN A 64 -3.76 -13.32 5.35
N GLU A 65 -4.66 -13.54 4.39
CA GLU A 65 -5.25 -14.86 4.14
C GLU A 65 -4.20 -15.87 3.66
N GLU A 66 -3.35 -15.47 2.70
CA GLU A 66 -2.32 -16.34 2.13
C GLU A 66 -1.24 -16.72 3.15
N GLU A 67 -0.85 -15.79 4.03
CA GLU A 67 0.21 -16.00 5.01
C GLU A 67 -0.31 -16.45 6.39
N GLY A 68 -1.63 -16.44 6.62
CA GLY A 68 -2.20 -16.68 7.95
C GLY A 68 -1.75 -15.64 8.98
N ALA A 69 -1.58 -14.40 8.55
CA ALA A 69 -0.97 -13.31 9.32
C ALA A 69 -1.98 -12.21 9.67
N ASN A 70 -1.51 -11.16 10.36
CA ASN A 70 -2.30 -9.98 10.72
C ASN A 70 -1.53 -8.68 10.44
N TRP A 71 -1.02 -8.56 9.22
CA TRP A 71 -0.31 -7.41 8.69
C TRP A 71 -1.20 -6.18 8.52
N SER A 72 -0.69 -5.05 8.97
CA SER A 72 -1.20 -3.70 8.70
C SER A 72 -0.18 -3.00 7.82
N TYR A 73 -0.64 -2.30 6.78
CA TYR A 73 0.23 -1.56 5.87
C TYR A 73 0.71 -0.25 6.51
N HIS A 74 2.03 -0.03 6.52
CA HIS A 74 2.68 1.14 7.09
C HIS A 74 3.40 2.03 6.08
N GLY A 75 3.24 1.74 4.78
CA GLY A 75 3.77 2.57 3.71
C GLY A 75 4.66 1.80 2.74
N ALA A 76 5.14 2.54 1.76
CA ALA A 76 6.05 2.05 0.74
C ALA A 76 7.08 3.13 0.40
N ASP A 77 8.34 2.73 0.25
CA ASP A 77 9.41 3.57 -0.28
C ASP A 77 9.81 3.07 -1.67
N LEU A 78 9.55 3.86 -2.71
CA LEU A 78 9.74 3.44 -4.09
C LEU A 78 11.13 3.82 -4.60
N LEU A 79 11.77 2.88 -5.30
CA LEU A 79 13.11 3.03 -5.83
C LEU A 79 13.13 4.02 -7.02
N HIS A 80 13.77 5.17 -6.84
CA HIS A 80 14.06 6.10 -7.93
C HIS A 80 15.19 5.54 -8.82
N PRO A 81 15.25 5.84 -10.14
CA PRO A 81 14.37 6.71 -10.92
C PRO A 81 13.21 6.02 -11.63
N ASP A 82 13.28 4.69 -11.79
CA ASP A 82 12.34 3.95 -12.62
C ASP A 82 11.05 3.60 -11.87
N TYR A 83 11.08 3.61 -10.53
CA TYR A 83 9.96 3.26 -9.67
C TYR A 83 9.39 1.88 -9.99
N SER A 84 10.30 0.94 -10.33
CA SER A 84 9.96 -0.46 -10.60
C SER A 84 9.93 -1.33 -9.35
N ARG A 85 10.52 -0.85 -8.25
CA ARG A 85 10.59 -1.56 -6.97
C ARG A 85 10.13 -0.68 -5.81
N ALA A 86 9.68 -1.33 -4.75
CA ALA A 86 9.33 -0.68 -3.49
C ALA A 86 9.80 -1.50 -2.29
N LEU A 87 10.19 -0.82 -1.22
CA LEU A 87 10.25 -1.42 0.12
C LEU A 87 8.87 -1.24 0.75
N ILE A 88 8.17 -2.33 1.02
CA ILE A 88 6.86 -2.34 1.67
C ILE A 88 7.07 -2.56 3.16
N PHE A 89 6.43 -1.71 3.98
CA PHE A 89 6.50 -1.80 5.43
C PHE A 89 5.17 -2.37 5.95
N LEU A 90 5.25 -3.50 6.66
CA LEU A 90 4.12 -4.21 7.24
C LEU A 90 4.32 -4.34 8.75
N SER A 91 3.26 -4.20 9.54
CA SER A 91 3.32 -4.40 11.00
C SER A 91 2.32 -5.45 11.44
N SER A 92 2.71 -6.35 12.34
CA SER A 92 1.78 -7.27 12.99
C SER A 92 0.95 -6.58 14.09
N GLY A 93 1.32 -5.34 14.44
CA GLY A 93 0.67 -4.45 15.40
C GLY A 93 1.69 -3.55 16.11
N GLY A 94 1.33 -2.29 16.34
CA GLY A 94 2.19 -1.33 17.04
C GLY A 94 3.06 -0.52 16.09
N ASP A 95 4.31 -0.25 16.48
CA ASP A 95 5.24 0.64 15.76
C ASP A 95 6.43 -0.08 15.11
N ALA A 96 6.57 -1.38 15.32
CA ALA A 96 7.58 -2.19 14.65
C ALA A 96 7.07 -2.60 13.26
N CYS A 97 7.98 -2.61 12.28
CA CYS A 97 7.67 -2.99 10.91
C CYS A 97 8.62 -4.07 10.42
N GLU A 98 8.07 -5.06 9.74
CA GLU A 98 8.78 -5.89 8.78
C GLU A 98 8.86 -5.14 7.46
N MET A 99 10.03 -5.14 6.84
CA MET A 99 10.24 -4.55 5.52
C MET A 99 10.48 -5.66 4.52
N ARG A 100 9.83 -5.58 3.35
CA ARG A 100 10.00 -6.54 2.26
C ARG A 100 10.10 -5.81 0.91
N GLU A 101 11.03 -6.25 0.07
CA GLU A 101 11.15 -5.76 -1.29
C GLU A 101 10.03 -6.32 -2.18
N PHE A 102 9.47 -5.43 -2.99
CA PHE A 102 8.31 -5.68 -3.83
C PHE A 102 8.57 -5.18 -5.25
N ASP A 103 8.25 -6.01 -6.24
CA ASP A 103 8.33 -5.66 -7.65
C ASP A 103 6.99 -5.04 -8.09
N LEU A 104 7.00 -3.80 -8.59
CA LEU A 104 5.82 -3.04 -9.00
C LEU A 104 5.35 -3.37 -10.43
N VAL A 105 6.11 -4.18 -11.17
CA VAL A 105 5.76 -4.65 -12.52
C VAL A 105 4.99 -5.96 -12.41
N SER A 106 5.54 -6.97 -11.71
CA SER A 106 4.87 -8.24 -11.46
C SER A 106 3.88 -8.18 -10.31
N LYS A 107 3.96 -7.15 -9.46
CA LYS A 107 3.13 -6.94 -8.25
C LYS A 107 3.26 -8.08 -7.25
N THR A 108 4.51 -8.46 -6.96
CA THR A 108 4.81 -9.55 -6.06
C THR A 108 5.99 -9.20 -5.15
N PHE A 109 5.98 -9.74 -3.94
CA PHE A 109 7.18 -9.76 -3.11
C PHE A 109 8.30 -10.55 -3.80
N ILE A 110 9.53 -10.07 -3.68
CA ILE A 110 10.71 -10.72 -4.26
C ILE A 110 11.23 -11.75 -3.24
N PRO A 111 11.19 -13.07 -3.52
CA PRO A 111 11.51 -14.10 -2.52
C PRO A 111 12.91 -14.01 -1.90
N GLU A 112 13.88 -13.52 -2.66
CA GLU A 112 15.27 -13.31 -2.24
C GLU A 112 15.66 -11.82 -2.32
N GLY A 113 14.66 -10.93 -2.20
CA GLY A 113 14.87 -9.49 -2.16
C GLY A 113 15.26 -9.00 -0.77
N PHE A 114 15.39 -7.69 -0.62
CA PHE A 114 15.60 -7.09 0.69
C PHE A 114 14.46 -7.45 1.64
N SER A 115 14.82 -7.96 2.81
CA SER A 115 13.90 -8.17 3.91
C SER A 115 14.57 -7.82 5.22
N LEU A 116 13.79 -7.21 6.12
CA LEU A 116 14.20 -7.01 7.50
C LEU A 116 13.06 -7.46 8.41
N PRO A 117 13.34 -8.31 9.39
CA PRO A 117 12.33 -8.78 10.33
C PRO A 117 11.78 -7.61 11.15
N GLU A 118 10.60 -7.83 11.72
CA GLU A 118 9.87 -6.85 12.51
C GLU A 118 10.77 -6.19 13.58
N SER A 119 11.03 -4.90 13.39
CA SER A 119 11.91 -4.12 14.26
C SER A 119 11.56 -2.63 14.21
N LYS A 120 12.07 -1.86 15.19
CA LYS A 120 12.03 -0.39 15.16
C LYS A 120 13.21 0.14 14.34
N SER A 121 13.17 -0.13 13.05
CA SER A 121 14.21 0.21 12.09
C SER A 121 13.72 1.26 11.10
N SER A 122 14.64 2.04 10.56
CA SER A 122 14.40 2.91 9.40
C SER A 122 15.32 2.46 8.27
N VAL A 123 14.79 2.38 7.05
CA VAL A 123 15.47 1.90 5.85
C VAL A 123 15.18 2.89 4.73
N SER A 124 16.15 3.09 3.85
CA SER A 124 16.00 3.86 2.64
C SER A 124 16.87 3.27 1.53
N TRP A 125 16.47 3.50 0.29
CA TRP A 125 17.32 3.24 -0.87
C TRP A 125 18.59 4.09 -0.82
N LEU A 126 19.70 3.54 -1.31
CA LEU A 126 20.95 4.28 -1.47
C LEU A 126 21.06 4.87 -2.89
N ASP A 127 20.72 4.07 -3.89
CA ASP A 127 20.79 4.34 -5.32
C ASP A 127 19.68 3.63 -6.09
#